data_AF-A0A9D7LRH9-F1
#
_entry.id   AF-A0A9D7LRH9-F1
#
_cell.length_a   1.000
_cell.length_b   1.000
_cell.length_c   1.000
_cell.angle_alpha   90.00
_cell.angle_beta   90.00
_cell.angle_gamma   90.00
#
_symmetry.space_group_name_H-M   'P 1'
#
loop_
_entity.id
_entity.type
_entity.pdbx_description
1 polymer ?
#
loop_
_entity_poly.entity_id
_entity_poly.type
_entity_poly.pdbx_seq_one_letter_code
_entity_poly.pdbx_strand_id
1 'polypeptide(L)'
;MRKLIFVGFIALGVLVGLVSGVNGDWGTRIVMMCIGALVGTAIGGGLTRIGSKPLPKSASWLDLPYGEGTPEDELVKNYWRDRGHAPFTKPSEVTPDRHMFDPDKLY
;
A
#
# COMPACT_ATOMS: atom_id res chain seq x y z
N MET A 1 -23.90 -4.55 -7.19
CA MET A 1 -24.60 -3.87 -6.09
C MET A 1 -23.77 -2.80 -5.36
N ARG A 2 -22.49 -3.03 -5.00
CA ARG A 2 -21.67 -2.03 -4.26
C ARG A 2 -21.56 -0.65 -4.91
N LYS A 3 -21.40 -0.59 -6.23
CA LYS A 3 -21.30 0.68 -6.96
C LYS A 3 -22.58 1.53 -6.82
N LEU A 4 -23.76 0.90 -6.76
CA LEU A 4 -25.04 1.59 -6.56
C LEU A 4 -25.17 2.15 -5.14
N ILE A 5 -24.70 1.41 -4.14
CA ILE A 5 -24.67 1.87 -2.74
C ILE A 5 -23.76 3.11 -2.63
N PHE A 6 -22.60 3.08 -3.28
CA PHE A 6 -21.69 4.24 -3.33
C PHE A 6 -22.36 5.48 -3.92
N VAL A 7 -22.92 5.35 -5.12
CA VAL A 7 -23.58 6.46 -5.83
C VAL A 7 -24.80 6.95 -5.04
N GLY A 8 -25.53 6.06 -4.39
CA GLY A 8 -26.66 6.40 -3.51
C GLY A 8 -26.26 7.31 -2.35
N PHE A 9 -25.17 6.99 -1.64
CA PHE A 9 -24.69 7.83 -0.54
C PHE A 9 -24.20 9.21 -1.01
N ILE A 10 -23.59 9.30 -2.19
CA ILE A 10 -23.18 10.57 -2.78
C ILE A 10 -24.39 11.42 -3.13
N ALA A 11 -25.38 10.84 -3.81
CA ALA A 11 -26.61 11.53 -4.18
C ALA A 11 -27.38 12.02 -2.95
N LEU A 12 -27.43 11.21 -1.89
CA LEU A 12 -28.07 11.58 -0.62
C LEU A 12 -27.32 12.73 0.06
N GLY A 13 -25.99 12.70 0.08
CA GLY A 13 -25.17 13.80 0.59
C GLY A 13 -25.39 15.11 -0.16
N VAL A 14 -25.44 15.06 -1.50
CA VAL A 14 -25.75 16.23 -2.34
C VAL A 14 -27.14 16.79 -2.03
N LEU A 15 -28.16 15.93 -1.92
CA LEU A 15 -29.53 16.32 -1.58
C LEU A 15 -29.61 17.01 -0.21
N VAL A 16 -28.96 16.44 0.81
CA VAL A 16 -28.91 17.04 2.16
C VAL A 16 -28.21 18.41 2.12
N GLY A 17 -27.10 18.52 1.38
CA GLY A 17 -26.42 19.80 1.16
C GLY A 17 -27.31 20.84 0.47
N LEU A 18 -28.10 20.41 -0.53
CA LEU A 18 -29.05 21.25 -1.25
C LEU A 18 -30.14 21.81 -0.33
N VAL A 19 -30.76 20.94 0.48
CA VAL A 19 -31.80 21.31 1.43
C VAL A 19 -31.24 22.22 2.52
N SER A 20 -30.02 21.97 2.99
CA SER A 20 -29.36 22.81 4.00
C SER A 20 -29.07 24.23 3.49
N GLY A 21 -28.70 24.37 2.21
CA GLY A 21 -28.45 25.66 1.57
C GLY A 21 -29.70 26.36 1.02
N VAL A 22 -30.91 25.85 1.24
CA VAL A 22 -32.12 26.33 0.53
C VAL A 22 -32.42 27.81 0.79
N ASN A 23 -32.05 28.35 1.95
CA ASN A 23 -32.27 29.76 2.28
C ASN A 23 -31.08 30.67 1.91
N GLY A 24 -30.00 30.12 1.35
CA GLY A 24 -28.82 30.88 0.94
C GLY A 24 -28.78 31.17 -0.57
N ASP A 25 -27.82 32.04 -0.94
CA ASP A 25 -27.51 32.35 -2.33
C ASP A 25 -27.07 31.12 -3.13
N TRP A 26 -27.12 31.24 -4.46
CA TRP A 26 -26.79 30.15 -5.36
C TRP A 26 -25.37 29.60 -5.13
N GLY A 27 -24.41 30.46 -4.80
CA GLY A 27 -23.05 30.07 -4.41
C GLY A 27 -23.02 29.21 -3.13
N THR A 28 -23.78 29.61 -2.10
CA THR A 28 -23.89 28.88 -0.83
C THR A 28 -24.50 27.50 -1.03
N ARG A 29 -25.50 27.37 -1.91
CA ARG A 29 -26.09 26.08 -2.27
C ARG A 29 -25.08 25.15 -2.92
N ILE A 30 -24.27 25.64 -3.86
CA ILE A 30 -23.24 24.84 -4.52
C ILE A 30 -22.19 24.35 -3.52
N VAL A 31 -21.71 25.24 -2.64
CA VAL A 31 -20.74 24.87 -1.60
C VAL A 31 -21.31 23.79 -0.69
N MET A 32 -22.57 23.91 -0.27
CA MET A 32 -23.20 22.89 0.57
C MET A 32 -23.43 21.57 -0.14
N MET A 33 -23.76 21.58 -1.44
CA MET A 33 -23.78 20.36 -2.25
C MET A 33 -22.42 19.68 -2.32
N CYS A 34 -21.33 20.44 -2.49
CA CYS A 34 -19.97 19.90 -2.50
C CYS A 34 -19.58 19.30 -1.15
N ILE A 35 -19.87 19.98 -0.04
CA ILE A 35 -19.62 19.45 1.32
C ILE A 35 -20.43 18.17 1.54
N GLY A 36 -21.71 18.18 1.18
CA GLY A 36 -22.57 17.00 1.26
C GLY A 36 -22.05 15.83 0.42
N ALA A 37 -21.55 16.09 -0.79
CA ALA A 37 -20.93 15.07 -1.64
C ALA A 37 -19.63 14.51 -1.04
N LEU A 38 -18.80 15.34 -0.42
CA LEU A 38 -17.57 14.93 0.25
C LEU A 38 -17.86 14.03 1.47
N VAL A 39 -18.88 14.38 2.25
CA VAL A 39 -19.33 13.53 3.37
C VAL A 39 -19.93 12.21 2.87
N GLY A 40 -20.77 12.28 1.83
CA GLY A 40 -21.37 11.11 1.19
C GLY A 40 -20.33 10.16 0.56
N THR A 41 -19.28 10.70 -0.06
CA THR A 41 -18.17 9.91 -0.61
C THR A 41 -17.32 9.25 0.48
N ALA A 42 -17.03 9.93 1.60
CA ALA A 42 -16.28 9.35 2.72
C ALA A 42 -17.02 8.16 3.33
N ILE A 43 -18.32 8.32 3.61
CA ILE A 43 -19.18 7.26 4.17
C ILE A 43 -19.38 6.13 3.16
N GLY A 44 -19.78 6.46 1.92
CA GLY A 44 -19.99 5.48 0.87
C GLY A 44 -18.70 4.72 0.51
N GLY A 45 -17.56 5.39 0.49
CA GLY A 45 -16.25 4.81 0.22
C GLY A 45 -15.81 3.81 1.29
N GLY A 46 -16.06 4.12 2.56
CA GLY A 46 -15.82 3.21 3.68
C GLY A 46 -16.69 1.96 3.61
N LEU A 47 -18.00 2.12 3.41
CA LEU A 47 -18.96 1.01 3.32
C LEU A 47 -18.73 0.13 2.08
N THR A 48 -18.29 0.72 0.97
CA THR A 48 -17.96 -0.04 -0.24
C THR A 48 -16.64 -0.81 -0.15
N ARG A 49 -15.86 -0.61 0.92
CA ARG A 49 -14.62 -1.35 1.22
C ARG A 49 -14.81 -2.54 2.16
N ILE A 50 -15.92 -2.61 2.92
CA ILE A 50 -16.28 -3.65 3.93
C ILE A 50 -16.53 -5.06 3.32
N GLY A 51 -15.66 -5.55 2.44
CA GLY A 51 -15.82 -6.83 1.72
C GLY A 51 -15.28 -6.79 0.29
N SER A 52 -14.55 -5.73 -0.04
CA SER A 52 -13.64 -5.76 -1.16
C SER A 52 -12.45 -6.52 -0.62
N LYS A 53 -12.11 -7.65 -1.24
CA LYS A 53 -10.87 -8.37 -0.90
C LYS A 53 -9.74 -7.32 -0.90
N PRO A 54 -8.87 -7.26 0.11
CA PRO A 54 -7.71 -6.39 0.03
C PRO A 54 -7.04 -6.69 -1.32
N LEU A 55 -6.70 -5.64 -2.09
CA LEU A 55 -5.82 -5.84 -3.24
C LEU A 55 -4.67 -6.72 -2.73
N PRO A 56 -4.32 -7.82 -3.42
CA PRO A 56 -3.21 -8.63 -2.99
C PRO A 56 -2.04 -7.68 -2.80
N LYS A 57 -1.61 -7.50 -1.54
CA LYS A 57 -0.32 -6.90 -1.25
C LYS A 57 0.63 -7.77 -2.02
N SER A 58 1.22 -7.18 -3.05
CA SER A 58 2.24 -7.79 -3.88
C SER A 58 3.23 -8.57 -3.00
N ALA A 59 3.63 -9.72 -3.52
CA ALA A 59 4.60 -10.66 -2.96
C ALA A 59 4.08 -11.51 -1.79
N SER A 60 3.21 -12.43 -2.18
CA SER A 60 3.23 -13.79 -1.64
C SER A 60 4.65 -14.35 -1.83
N TRP A 61 5.44 -14.37 -0.75
CA TRP A 61 6.70 -15.11 -0.68
C TRP A 61 6.56 -16.60 -1.03
N LEU A 62 5.31 -17.09 -1.15
CA LEU A 62 4.92 -18.44 -1.56
C LEU A 62 4.62 -18.57 -3.06
N ASP A 63 4.38 -17.46 -3.79
CA ASP A 63 4.07 -17.46 -5.23
C ASP A 63 5.28 -17.13 -6.11
N LEU A 64 6.48 -17.01 -5.52
CA LEU A 64 7.70 -16.93 -6.31
C LEU A 64 7.90 -18.29 -6.99
N PRO A 65 7.89 -18.38 -8.34
CA PRO A 65 8.19 -19.62 -9.02
C PRO A 65 9.59 -20.07 -8.60
N TYR A 66 9.62 -21.24 -7.95
CA TYR A 66 10.84 -21.88 -7.47
C TYR A 66 11.84 -22.00 -8.63
N GLY A 67 12.87 -21.15 -8.66
CA GLY A 67 13.91 -21.19 -9.69
C GLY A 67 13.99 -19.96 -10.62
N GLU A 68 13.06 -19.01 -10.58
CA GLU A 68 13.36 -17.65 -11.08
C GLU A 68 14.16 -16.95 -10.00
N GLY A 69 15.34 -16.43 -10.36
CA GLY A 69 16.21 -15.73 -9.41
C GLY A 69 15.46 -14.63 -8.65
N THR A 70 16.03 -14.20 -7.52
CA THR A 70 15.41 -13.16 -6.70
C THR A 70 15.12 -11.92 -7.54
N PRO A 71 13.86 -11.49 -7.61
CA PRO A 71 13.49 -10.36 -8.44
C PRO A 71 14.16 -9.09 -7.89
N GLU A 72 14.53 -8.18 -8.78
CA GLU A 72 15.38 -7.02 -8.44
C GLU A 72 14.75 -6.12 -7.36
N ASP A 73 13.41 -6.07 -7.32
CA ASP A 73 12.64 -5.34 -6.33
C ASP A 73 12.83 -5.92 -4.90
N GLU A 74 12.94 -7.24 -4.76
CA GLU A 74 13.28 -7.88 -3.49
C GLU A 74 14.72 -7.62 -3.06
N LEU A 75 15.67 -7.57 -4.01
CA LEU A 75 17.07 -7.23 -3.75
C LEU A 75 17.20 -5.80 -3.21
N VAL A 76 16.45 -4.84 -3.77
CA VAL A 76 16.44 -3.44 -3.31
C VAL A 76 15.78 -3.32 -1.93
N LYS A 77 14.65 -3.97 -1.71
CA LYS A 77 13.92 -3.92 -0.44
C LYS A 77 14.73 -4.50 0.72
N ASN A 78 15.48 -5.57 0.47
CA ASN A 78 16.30 -6.25 1.48
C ASN A 78 17.79 -5.87 1.37
N TYR A 79 18.14 -4.82 0.64
CA TYR A 79 19.53 -4.41 0.40
C TYR A 79 20.31 -4.19 1.71
N TRP A 80 19.65 -3.68 2.75
CA TRP A 80 20.28 -3.46 4.06
C TRP A 80 20.81 -4.76 4.69
N ARG A 81 20.12 -5.89 4.45
CA ARG A 81 20.48 -7.23 4.98
C ARG A 81 21.42 -7.95 4.03
N ASP A 82 21.03 -8.03 2.76
CA ASP A 82 21.65 -8.93 1.79
C ASP A 82 22.68 -8.24 0.88
N ARG A 83 22.75 -6.90 0.91
CA ARG A 83 23.74 -6.09 0.17
C ARG A 83 23.74 -6.41 -1.34
N GLY A 84 22.56 -6.63 -1.91
CA GLY A 84 22.37 -6.96 -3.33
C GLY A 84 22.53 -8.45 -3.68
N HIS A 85 22.71 -9.33 -2.68
CA HIS A 85 22.73 -10.77 -2.89
C HIS A 85 21.33 -11.37 -2.73
N ALA A 86 21.10 -12.52 -3.36
CA ALA A 86 19.92 -13.32 -3.06
C ALA A 86 19.91 -13.70 -1.56
N PRO A 87 18.72 -13.93 -0.94
CA PRO A 87 18.60 -14.28 0.46
C PRO A 87 19.54 -15.43 0.85
N PHE A 88 20.33 -15.22 1.91
CA PHE A 88 21.28 -16.20 2.44
C PHE A 88 22.44 -16.60 1.51
N THR A 89 22.65 -15.90 0.39
CA THR A 89 23.80 -16.12 -0.51
C THR A 89 24.92 -15.10 -0.31
N LYS A 90 24.77 -14.21 0.68
CA LYS A 90 25.79 -13.23 1.03
C LYS A 90 27.09 -13.96 1.42
N PRO A 91 28.24 -13.62 0.80
CA PRO A 91 29.52 -14.19 1.21
C PRO A 91 29.82 -13.79 2.67
N SER A 92 30.53 -14.65 3.39
CA SER A 92 30.97 -14.32 4.74
C SER A 92 31.81 -13.05 4.69
N GLU A 93 31.44 -12.03 5.48
CA GLU A 93 32.17 -10.75 5.57
C GLU A 93 33.49 -10.89 6.34
N VAL A 94 34.04 -12.11 6.41
CA VAL A 94 35.36 -12.36 6.98
C VAL A 94 36.34 -11.68 6.03
N THR A 95 36.68 -10.43 6.33
CA THR A 95 37.95 -9.84 5.91
C THR A 95 39.00 -10.88 6.22
N PRO A 96 39.75 -11.39 5.22
CA PRO A 96 40.85 -12.31 5.49
C PRO A 96 41.73 -11.63 6.53
N ASP A 97 41.70 -12.16 7.75
CA ASP A 97 42.65 -11.71 8.75
C ASP A 97 44.02 -11.98 8.14
N ARG A 98 44.93 -11.00 8.24
CA ARG A 98 46.29 -11.15 7.70
C ARG A 98 47.02 -12.34 8.34
N HIS A 99 46.46 -12.86 9.44
CA HIS A 99 46.93 -14.00 10.20
C HIS A 99 46.20 -15.33 9.89
N MET A 100 45.36 -15.41 8.85
CA MET A 100 44.65 -16.66 8.47
C MET A 100 45.61 -17.73 7.90
N PHE A 101 46.78 -17.32 7.44
CA PHE A 101 47.83 -18.19 6.88
C PHE A 101 49.16 -18.09 7.64
N ASP A 102 49.10 -17.60 8.88
CA ASP A 102 50.29 -17.46 9.72
C ASP A 102 50.76 -18.86 10.18
N PRO A 103 51.98 -19.29 9.77
CA PRO A 103 52.47 -20.65 10.00
C PRO A 103 52.68 -20.97 11.49
N ASP A 104 52.70 -19.96 12.35
CA ASP A 104 52.84 -20.01 13.80
C ASP A 104 51.54 -20.37 14.55
N LYS A 105 50.38 -20.42 13.87
CA LYS A 105 49.09 -20.83 14.46
C LYS A 105 48.67 -22.26 14.12
N LEU A 106 49.52 -23.04 13.44
CA LEU A 106 49.25 -24.41 12.98
C LEU A 106 49.81 -25.51 13.91
N TYR A 107 50.27 -25.16 15.12
CA TYR A 107 50.78 -26.11 16.12
C TYR A 107 50.17 -25.89 17.50
#